data_AF-A0A3M1DKN7-F1
#
_entry.id   AF-A0A3M1DKN7-F1
#
_cell.length_a   1.000
_cell.length_b   1.000
_cell.length_c   1.000
_cell.angle_alpha   90.00
_cell.angle_beta   90.00
_cell.angle_gamma   90.00
#
_symmetry.space_group_name_H-M   'P 1'
#
loop_
_entity.id
_entity.type
_entity.pdbx_description
1 polymer ?
#
loop_
_entity_poly.entity_id
_entity_poly.type
_entity_poly.pdbx_seq_one_letter_code
_entity_poly.pdbx_strand_id
1 'polypeptide(L)'
;MNESNRQRRHYFIDRGFQGRFIAWMVGLILLSGLLSGLLLYLLLGSDMASQGHSLHLSLEKVLAGLGLTIVLGNMLVTALVGGIAAWMVLHLSHRIAGPLYRLRRLIDEIAKGNYTIDATLRDSDQLKELADDFERMAAALGEREERYRSLLEACRRQLRGASDADAREQLLKALDEVLQEPR
;
A
#
# COMPACT_ATOMS: atom_id res chain seq x y z
N MET A 1 3.65 0.21 -42.79
CA MET A 1 2.48 1.08 -42.52
C MET A 1 2.06 0.83 -41.08
N ASN A 2 2.14 1.85 -40.24
CA ASN A 2 2.21 1.77 -38.78
C ASN A 2 0.93 1.23 -38.12
N GLU A 3 1.05 0.14 -37.35
CA GLU A 3 0.06 -0.18 -36.32
C GLU A 3 0.36 0.64 -35.07
N SER A 4 -0.44 1.70 -34.87
CA SER A 4 -0.39 2.51 -33.66
C SER A 4 -0.71 1.65 -32.44
N ASN A 5 0.33 1.32 -31.68
CA ASN A 5 0.26 0.69 -30.37
C ASN A 5 -0.52 1.60 -29.40
N ARG A 6 -1.83 1.43 -29.38
CA ARG A 6 -2.76 2.16 -28.51
C ARG A 6 -2.71 1.51 -27.12
N GLN A 7 -1.61 1.74 -26.40
CA GLN A 7 -1.48 1.35 -25.00
C GLN A 7 -2.59 2.02 -24.19
N ARG A 8 -3.60 1.25 -23.81
CA ARG A 8 -4.74 1.69 -23.01
C ARG A 8 -4.24 2.11 -21.63
N ARG A 9 -3.96 3.40 -21.43
CA ARG A 9 -3.71 3.97 -20.10
C ARG A 9 -5.03 4.11 -19.36
N HIS A 10 -5.48 3.03 -18.72
CA HIS A 10 -6.59 3.07 -17.77
C HIS A 10 -6.04 3.56 -16.41
N TYR A 11 -5.82 4.88 -16.29
CA TYR A 11 -5.30 5.50 -15.05
C TYR A 11 -6.36 5.57 -13.94
N PHE A 12 -7.61 5.24 -14.25
CA PHE A 12 -8.72 5.18 -13.30
C PHE A 12 -9.02 3.73 -12.96
N ILE A 13 -8.41 3.23 -11.88
CA ILE A 13 -8.62 1.87 -11.37
C ILE A 13 -9.76 1.83 -10.33
N ASP A 14 -10.11 2.95 -9.68
CA ASP A 14 -11.32 2.99 -8.83
C ASP A 14 -11.86 4.43 -8.63
N ARG A 15 -12.79 4.86 -9.51
CA ARG A 15 -13.40 6.21 -9.44
C ARG A 15 -14.20 6.43 -8.15
N GLY A 16 -14.76 5.36 -7.59
CA GLY A 16 -15.55 5.44 -6.34
C GLY A 16 -14.68 5.68 -5.11
N PHE A 17 -13.54 4.99 -5.00
CA PHE A 17 -12.61 5.16 -3.89
C PHE A 17 -11.93 6.53 -3.94
N GLN A 18 -11.41 6.91 -5.12
CA GLN A 18 -10.77 8.21 -5.31
C GLN A 18 -11.72 9.37 -5.00
N GLY A 19 -12.98 9.30 -5.44
CA GLY A 19 -13.97 10.35 -5.16
C GLY A 19 -14.24 10.53 -3.67
N ARG A 20 -14.47 9.44 -2.93
CA ARG A 20 -14.68 9.50 -1.47
C ARG A 20 -13.44 10.00 -0.74
N PHE A 21 -12.26 9.55 -1.15
CA PHE A 21 -11.00 9.95 -0.54
C PHE A 21 -10.70 11.44 -0.78
N ILE A 22 -10.90 11.92 -2.01
CA ILE A 22 -10.77 13.34 -2.36
C ILE A 22 -11.76 14.17 -1.56
N ALA A 23 -13.02 13.75 -1.44
CA ALA A 23 -14.02 14.47 -0.65
C ALA A 23 -13.61 14.58 0.84
N TRP A 24 -13.09 13.49 1.41
CA TRP A 24 -12.60 13.49 2.79
C TRP A 24 -11.37 14.37 2.97
N MET A 25 -10.42 14.35 2.04
CA MET A 25 -9.23 15.23 2.03
C MET A 25 -9.60 16.70 1.90
N VAL A 26 -10.51 17.04 0.99
CA VAL A 26 -11.02 18.42 0.84
C VAL A 26 -11.70 18.86 2.13
N GLY A 27 -12.54 18.02 2.74
CA GLY A 27 -13.16 18.31 4.03
C GLY A 27 -12.12 18.55 5.14
N LEU A 28 -11.06 17.74 5.20
CA LEU A 28 -9.98 17.88 6.17
C LEU A 28 -9.17 19.18 5.95
N ILE A 29 -8.89 19.54 4.69
CA ILE A 29 -8.18 20.79 4.35
C ILE A 29 -9.03 22.00 4.75
N LEU A 30 -10.34 21.98 4.44
CA LEU A 30 -11.27 23.04 4.83
C LEU A 30 -11.38 23.16 6.36
N LEU A 31 -11.50 22.04 7.06
CA LEU A 31 -11.55 22.01 8.52
C LEU A 31 -10.27 22.56 9.13
N SER A 32 -9.10 22.14 8.62
CA SER A 32 -7.79 22.64 9.06
C SER A 32 -7.65 24.15 8.84
N GLY A 33 -8.06 24.66 7.68
CA GLY A 33 -8.06 26.08 7.37
C GLY A 33 -8.98 26.88 8.29
N LEU A 34 -10.16 26.35 8.61
CA LEU A 34 -11.13 26.99 9.51
C LEU A 34 -10.62 27.00 10.97
N LEU A 35 -10.03 25.89 11.42
CA LEU A 35 -9.45 25.76 12.75
C LEU A 35 -8.25 26.70 12.92
N SER A 36 -7.37 26.75 11.91
CA SER A 36 -6.22 27.66 11.87
C SER A 36 -6.66 29.12 11.82
N GLY A 37 -7.68 29.45 11.03
CA GLY A 37 -8.26 30.80 10.99
C GLY A 37 -8.86 31.23 12.34
N LEU A 38 -9.58 30.33 13.02
CA LEU A 38 -10.12 30.57 14.36
C LEU A 38 -8.99 30.78 15.38
N LEU A 39 -7.95 29.95 15.34
CA LEU A 39 -6.78 30.08 16.22
C LEU A 39 -6.10 31.45 16.04
N LEU A 40 -5.86 31.86 14.79
CA LEU A 40 -5.29 33.17 14.47
C LEU A 40 -6.18 34.30 14.97
N TYR A 41 -7.50 34.18 14.81
CA TYR A 41 -8.46 35.16 15.33
C TYR A 41 -8.39 35.29 16.86
N LEU A 42 -8.33 34.17 17.59
CA LEU A 42 -8.21 34.17 19.06
C LEU A 42 -6.88 34.79 19.52
N LEU A 43 -5.78 34.49 18.84
CA LEU A 43 -4.46 35.06 19.15
C LEU A 43 -4.43 36.57 18.90
N LEU A 44 -4.86 37.04 17.72
CA LEU A 44 -4.94 38.48 17.42
C LEU A 44 -5.93 39.21 18.34
N GLY A 45 -7.06 38.57 18.68
CA GLY A 45 -8.05 39.14 19.58
C GLY A 45 -7.55 39.29 21.01
N SER A 46 -6.66 38.41 21.47
CA SER A 46 -6.09 38.47 22.82
C SER A 46 -5.14 39.66 23.03
N ASP A 47 -4.39 40.08 22.01
CA ASP A 47 -3.52 41.28 22.08
C ASP A 47 -4.35 42.57 22.19
N MET A 48 -5.51 42.62 21.53
CA MET A 48 -6.42 43.79 21.53
C MET A 48 -7.05 44.07 22.90
N ALA A 49 -7.19 43.07 23.76
CA ALA A 49 -7.75 43.25 25.11
C ALA A 49 -6.73 43.83 26.11
N SER A 50 -5.43 43.83 25.78
CA SER A 50 -4.35 44.20 26.71
C SER A 50 -3.74 45.60 26.47
N GLN A 51 -3.96 46.21 25.30
CA GLN A 51 -3.46 47.56 24.95
C GLN A 51 -4.60 48.57 24.82
N GLY A 52 -5.19 48.94 25.97
CA GLY A 52 -5.95 50.17 26.11
C GLY A 52 -4.98 51.36 26.27
N HIS A 53 -5.31 52.48 25.62
CA HIS A 53 -4.60 53.78 25.61
C HIS A 53 -3.50 53.99 24.55
N SER A 54 -3.91 54.65 23.45
CA SER A 54 -3.24 55.80 22.81
C SER A 54 -2.74 55.73 21.35
N LEU A 55 -3.35 54.98 20.42
CA LEU A 55 -3.10 55.12 18.96
C LEU A 55 -4.36 54.83 18.10
N HIS A 56 -5.42 55.63 18.27
CA HIS A 56 -6.80 55.20 17.97
C HIS A 56 -7.34 55.31 16.52
N LEU A 57 -6.60 55.78 15.51
CA LEU A 57 -7.20 55.96 14.15
C LEU A 57 -6.37 55.38 12.99
N SER A 58 -5.10 55.05 13.22
CA SER A 58 -4.22 54.42 12.22
C SER A 58 -4.10 52.91 12.40
N LEU A 59 -4.40 52.37 13.59
CA LEU A 59 -4.28 50.93 13.87
C LEU A 59 -5.49 50.12 13.39
N GLU A 60 -6.74 50.60 13.49
CA GLU A 60 -7.90 49.80 13.07
C GLU A 60 -7.88 49.44 11.57
N LYS A 61 -7.48 50.38 10.71
CA LYS A 61 -7.39 50.13 9.25
C LYS A 61 -6.21 49.23 8.91
N VAL A 62 -5.09 49.38 9.63
CA VAL A 62 -3.91 48.52 9.47
C VAL A 62 -4.20 47.11 9.99
N LEU A 63 -4.86 46.94 11.13
CA LEU A 63 -5.26 45.64 11.69
C LEU A 63 -6.37 44.96 10.89
N ALA A 64 -7.35 45.69 10.36
CA ALA A 64 -8.38 45.09 9.49
C ALA A 64 -7.78 44.61 8.15
N GLY A 65 -6.86 45.39 7.57
CA GLY A 65 -6.14 45.01 6.35
C GLY A 65 -5.15 43.85 6.59
N LEU A 66 -4.38 43.90 7.68
CA LEU A 66 -3.41 42.86 8.03
C LEU A 66 -4.09 41.56 8.48
N GLY A 67 -5.14 41.63 9.31
CA GLY A 67 -5.90 40.47 9.75
C GLY A 67 -6.55 39.73 8.58
N LEU A 68 -7.18 40.46 7.66
CA LEU A 68 -7.74 39.85 6.45
C LEU A 68 -6.62 39.24 5.57
N THR A 69 -5.50 39.92 5.40
CA THR A 69 -4.36 39.42 4.61
C THR A 69 -3.74 38.16 5.23
N ILE A 70 -3.62 38.11 6.56
CA ILE A 70 -3.11 36.95 7.31
C ILE A 70 -4.08 35.77 7.19
N VAL A 71 -5.39 35.99 7.34
CA VAL A 71 -6.41 34.93 7.22
C VAL A 71 -6.46 34.39 5.79
N LEU A 72 -6.50 35.28 4.79
CA LEU A 72 -6.50 34.88 3.38
C LEU A 72 -5.18 34.18 3.00
N GLY A 73 -4.05 34.69 3.48
CA GLY A 73 -2.74 34.07 3.29
C GLY A 73 -2.68 32.67 3.90
N ASN A 74 -3.19 32.51 5.13
CA ASN A 74 -3.27 31.22 5.80
C ASN A 74 -4.19 30.23 5.05
N MET A 75 -5.36 30.68 4.58
CA MET A 75 -6.25 29.85 3.76
C MET A 75 -5.56 29.41 2.46
N LEU A 76 -4.86 30.33 1.78
CA LEU A 76 -4.14 30.04 0.55
C LEU A 76 -3.02 29.02 0.79
N VAL A 77 -2.17 29.25 1.79
CA VAL A 77 -1.07 28.32 2.15
C VAL A 77 -1.62 26.96 2.54
N THR A 78 -2.67 26.90 3.36
CA THR A 78 -3.32 25.65 3.78
C THR A 78 -3.88 24.88 2.59
N ALA A 79 -4.54 25.57 1.66
CA ALA A 79 -5.08 24.97 0.46
C ALA A 79 -3.97 24.43 -0.46
N LEU A 80 -2.89 25.19 -0.65
CA LEU A 80 -1.75 24.78 -1.49
C LEU A 80 -1.01 23.57 -0.88
N VAL A 81 -0.60 23.68 0.38
CA VAL A 81 0.13 22.60 1.08
C VAL A 81 -0.74 21.36 1.19
N GLY A 82 -2.01 21.53 1.58
CA GLY A 82 -2.97 20.44 1.66
C GLY A 82 -3.22 19.76 0.31
N GLY A 83 -3.34 20.54 -0.77
CA GLY A 83 -3.51 20.03 -2.12
C GLY A 83 -2.30 19.23 -2.60
N ILE A 84 -1.08 19.73 -2.35
CA ILE A 84 0.17 19.01 -2.67
C ILE A 84 0.26 17.71 -1.86
N ALA A 85 -0.02 17.74 -0.57
CA ALA A 85 -0.03 16.56 0.29
C ALA A 85 -1.05 15.51 -0.19
N ALA A 86 -2.28 15.93 -0.50
CA ALA A 86 -3.32 15.06 -1.04
C ALA A 86 -2.91 14.42 -2.37
N TRP A 87 -2.33 15.20 -3.28
CA TRP A 87 -1.81 14.70 -4.55
C TRP A 87 -0.69 13.67 -4.34
N MET A 88 0.25 13.94 -3.43
CA MET A 88 1.34 13.01 -3.11
C MET A 88 0.82 11.68 -2.55
N VAL A 89 -0.14 11.72 -1.61
CA VAL A 89 -0.76 10.51 -1.04
C VAL A 89 -1.50 9.72 -2.10
N LEU A 90 -2.27 10.39 -2.96
CA LEU A 90 -2.95 9.73 -4.08
C LEU A 90 -1.94 9.06 -5.01
N HIS A 91 -0.88 9.76 -5.39
CA HIS A 91 0.15 9.22 -6.29
C HIS A 91 0.88 8.01 -5.67
N LEU A 92 1.21 8.09 -4.38
CA LEU A 92 1.84 6.98 -3.66
C LEU A 92 0.90 5.77 -3.53
N SER A 93 -0.39 6.00 -3.29
CA SER A 93 -1.40 4.94 -3.20
C SER A 93 -1.44 4.07 -4.46
N HIS A 94 -1.32 4.67 -5.64
CA HIS A 94 -1.29 3.92 -6.91
C HIS A 94 -0.06 3.01 -7.03
N ARG A 95 1.09 3.42 -6.48
CA ARG A 95 2.32 2.62 -6.46
C ARG A 95 2.29 1.45 -5.48
N ILE A 96 1.24 1.34 -4.68
CA ILE A 96 1.00 0.24 -3.74
C ILE A 96 -0.16 -0.64 -4.27
N ALA A 97 -1.28 -0.03 -4.67
CA ALA A 97 -2.49 -0.74 -5.05
C ALA A 97 -2.30 -1.67 -6.26
N GLY A 98 -1.57 -1.23 -7.29
CA GLY A 98 -1.29 -2.04 -8.48
C GLY A 98 -0.48 -3.30 -8.16
N PRO A 99 0.70 -3.16 -7.53
CA PRO A 99 1.51 -4.29 -7.07
C PRO A 99 0.76 -5.24 -6.14
N LEU A 100 -0.03 -4.71 -5.21
CA LEU A 100 -0.82 -5.52 -4.28
C LEU A 100 -1.86 -6.37 -5.01
N TYR A 101 -2.52 -5.81 -6.03
CA TYR A 101 -3.45 -6.56 -6.88
C TYR A 101 -2.74 -7.69 -7.64
N ARG A 102 -1.52 -7.44 -8.14
CA ARG A 102 -0.71 -8.49 -8.80
C ARG A 102 -0.34 -9.59 -7.81
N LEU A 103 0.17 -9.26 -6.63
CA LEU A 103 0.51 -10.23 -5.59
C LEU A 103 -0.69 -11.11 -5.23
N ARG A 104 -1.89 -10.53 -5.11
CA ARG A 104 -3.12 -11.30 -4.87
C ARG A 104 -3.38 -12.35 -5.95
N ARG A 105 -3.15 -12.03 -7.23
CA ARG A 105 -3.29 -13.02 -8.32
C ARG A 105 -2.23 -14.12 -8.23
N LEU A 106 -1.01 -13.78 -7.83
CA LEU A 106 0.05 -14.78 -7.65
C LEU A 106 -0.27 -15.72 -6.48
N ILE A 107 -0.87 -15.22 -5.40
CA ILE A 107 -1.41 -16.05 -4.30
C ILE A 107 -2.44 -17.06 -4.84
N ASP A 108 -3.37 -16.62 -5.69
CA ASP A 108 -4.37 -17.52 -6.28
C ASP A 108 -3.73 -18.58 -7.19
N GLU A 109 -2.61 -18.28 -7.87
CA GLU A 109 -1.87 -19.26 -8.68
C GLU A 109 -1.14 -20.28 -7.81
N ILE A 110 -0.47 -19.83 -6.74
CA ILE A 110 0.15 -20.74 -5.75
C ILE A 110 -0.91 -21.64 -5.12
N ALA A 111 -2.09 -21.10 -4.80
CA ALA A 111 -3.19 -21.88 -4.24
C ALA A 111 -3.70 -23.00 -5.17
N LYS A 112 -3.49 -22.86 -6.50
CA LYS A 112 -3.79 -23.90 -7.49
C LYS A 112 -2.64 -24.90 -7.69
N GLY A 113 -1.54 -24.76 -6.94
CA GLY A 113 -0.34 -25.59 -7.04
C GLY A 113 0.68 -25.11 -8.08
N ASN A 114 0.53 -23.90 -8.62
CA ASN A 114 1.54 -23.30 -9.49
C ASN A 114 2.54 -22.48 -8.65
N TYR A 115 3.69 -23.09 -8.35
CA TYR A 115 4.74 -22.48 -7.54
C TYR A 115 5.78 -21.71 -8.37
N THR A 116 5.79 -21.87 -9.70
CA THR A 116 6.72 -21.19 -10.61
C THR A 116 6.14 -19.85 -11.04
N ILE A 117 6.18 -18.88 -10.12
CA ILE A 117 5.64 -17.53 -10.33
C ILE A 117 6.76 -16.53 -10.63
N ASP A 118 6.41 -15.44 -11.33
CA ASP A 118 7.25 -14.26 -11.49
C ASP A 118 6.62 -13.09 -10.71
N ALA A 119 7.23 -12.73 -9.59
CA ALA A 119 6.77 -11.64 -8.74
C ALA A 119 7.39 -10.28 -9.10
N THR A 120 8.24 -10.18 -10.12
CA THR A 120 8.99 -8.97 -10.47
C THR A 120 8.10 -7.73 -10.63
N LEU A 121 8.25 -6.74 -9.76
CA LEU A 121 7.50 -5.48 -9.82
C LEU A 121 8.23 -4.39 -10.60
N ARG A 122 7.53 -3.30 -10.95
CA ARG A 122 8.14 -2.18 -11.68
C ARG A 122 9.07 -1.38 -10.79
N ASP A 123 9.99 -0.64 -11.40
CA ASP A 123 11.02 0.06 -10.63
C ASP A 123 10.49 1.09 -9.63
N SER A 124 9.36 1.70 -9.96
CA SER A 124 8.69 2.74 -9.18
C SER A 124 7.77 2.21 -8.07
N ASP A 125 7.54 0.90 -8.03
CA ASP A 125 6.62 0.24 -7.10
C ASP A 125 7.26 0.09 -5.71
N GLN A 126 6.45 0.17 -4.66
CA GLN A 126 6.95 0.18 -3.28
C GLN A 126 7.09 -1.22 -2.65
N LEU A 127 6.46 -2.25 -3.22
CA LEU A 127 6.35 -3.58 -2.61
C LEU A 127 7.39 -4.59 -3.13
N LYS A 128 8.55 -4.13 -3.61
CA LYS A 128 9.55 -5.01 -4.24
C LYS A 128 10.11 -6.06 -3.28
N GLU A 129 10.53 -5.65 -2.09
CA GLU A 129 11.06 -6.58 -1.08
C GLU A 129 10.03 -7.65 -0.71
N LEU A 130 8.76 -7.26 -0.55
CA LEU A 130 7.67 -8.19 -0.32
C LEU A 130 7.47 -9.15 -1.49
N ALA A 131 7.61 -8.68 -2.73
CA ALA A 131 7.50 -9.52 -3.92
C ALA A 131 8.65 -10.54 -4.00
N ASP A 132 9.87 -10.11 -3.68
CA ASP A 132 11.05 -10.99 -3.63
C ASP A 132 10.88 -12.07 -2.54
N ASP A 133 10.42 -11.69 -1.34
CA ASP A 133 10.13 -12.63 -0.26
C ASP A 133 9.00 -13.60 -0.65
N PHE A 134 7.98 -13.11 -1.35
CA PHE A 134 6.88 -13.93 -1.83
C PHE A 134 7.32 -14.95 -2.89
N GLU A 135 8.22 -14.56 -3.80
CA GLU A 135 8.79 -15.47 -4.79
C GLU A 135 9.65 -16.56 -4.14
N ARG A 136 10.48 -16.21 -3.14
CA ARG A 136 11.24 -17.19 -2.35
C ARG A 136 10.33 -18.17 -1.61
N MET A 137 9.24 -17.68 -1.02
CA MET A 137 8.24 -18.52 -0.37
C MET A 137 7.60 -19.50 -1.37
N ALA A 138 7.22 -19.01 -2.55
CA ALA A 138 6.62 -19.86 -3.60
C ALA A 138 7.60 -20.95 -4.05
N ALA A 139 8.85 -20.60 -4.29
CA ALA A 139 9.90 -21.55 -4.66
C ALA A 139 10.09 -22.64 -3.59
N ALA A 140 10.19 -22.26 -2.32
CA ALA A 140 10.34 -23.21 -1.21
C ALA A 140 9.13 -24.17 -1.09
N LEU A 141 7.91 -23.67 -1.33
CA LEU A 141 6.72 -24.53 -1.38
C LEU A 141 6.77 -25.50 -2.55
N GLY A 142 7.22 -25.05 -3.72
CA GLY A 142 7.41 -25.88 -4.90
C GLY A 142 8.43 -27.01 -4.69
N GLU A 143 9.59 -26.68 -4.12
CA GLU A 143 10.63 -27.66 -3.78
C GLU A 143 10.10 -28.72 -2.80
N ARG A 144 9.32 -28.29 -1.79
CA ARG A 144 8.74 -29.23 -0.82
C ARG A 144 7.70 -30.16 -1.45
N GLU A 145 6.85 -29.64 -2.32
CA GLU A 145 5.86 -30.42 -3.07
C GLU A 145 6.55 -31.45 -4.00
N GLU A 146 7.58 -31.04 -4.73
CA GLU A 146 8.34 -31.91 -5.62
C GLU A 146 9.03 -33.03 -4.84
N ARG A 147 9.62 -32.71 -3.68
CA ARG A 147 10.19 -33.70 -2.78
C ARG A 147 9.15 -34.71 -2.31
N TYR A 148 7.97 -34.28 -1.86
CA TYR A 148 6.90 -35.21 -1.47
C TYR A 148 6.45 -36.11 -2.62
N ARG A 149 6.29 -35.58 -3.84
CA ARG A 149 5.97 -36.40 -5.02
C ARG A 149 7.05 -37.44 -5.30
N SER A 150 8.32 -37.06 -5.24
CA SER A 150 9.44 -37.98 -5.48
C SER A 150 9.47 -39.14 -4.47
N LEU A 151 9.19 -38.86 -3.18
CA LEU A 151 9.10 -39.86 -2.12
C LEU A 151 7.92 -40.81 -2.35
N LEU A 152 6.75 -40.28 -2.72
CA LEU A 152 5.57 -41.09 -3.04
C LEU A 152 5.82 -42.00 -4.27
N GLU A 153 6.50 -41.49 -5.29
CA GLU A 153 6.88 -42.29 -6.47
C GLU A 153 7.91 -43.38 -6.14
N ALA A 154 8.86 -43.11 -5.24
CA ALA A 154 9.81 -44.10 -4.75
C ALA A 154 9.09 -45.22 -3.99
N CYS A 155 8.19 -44.87 -3.06
CA CYS A 155 7.35 -45.82 -2.33
C CYS A 155 6.50 -46.67 -3.28
N ARG A 156 5.86 -46.04 -4.27
CA ARG A 156 5.03 -46.73 -5.28
C ARG A 156 5.84 -47.75 -6.10
N ARG A 157 7.08 -47.43 -6.45
CA ARG A 157 7.98 -48.34 -7.18
C ARG A 157 8.37 -49.55 -6.32
N GLN A 158 8.70 -49.34 -5.05
CA GLN A 158 9.06 -50.42 -4.13
C GLN A 158 7.88 -51.36 -3.85
N LEU A 159 6.67 -50.83 -3.63
CA LEU A 159 5.46 -51.64 -3.45
C LEU A 159 5.13 -52.53 -4.65
N ARG A 160 5.43 -52.10 -5.88
CA ARG A 160 5.22 -52.93 -7.08
C ARG A 160 6.25 -54.05 -7.24
N GLY A 161 7.41 -53.94 -6.59
CA GLY A 161 8.54 -54.86 -6.78
C GLY A 161 8.74 -55.88 -5.66
N ALA A 162 8.07 -55.75 -4.51
CA ALA A 162 8.43 -56.49 -3.31
C ALA A 162 7.27 -57.30 -2.71
N SER A 163 7.58 -58.49 -2.20
CA SER A 163 6.69 -59.32 -1.40
C SER A 163 6.86 -59.02 0.11
N ASP A 164 5.87 -58.29 0.62
CA ASP A 164 5.29 -58.21 1.99
C ASP A 164 6.09 -57.81 3.27
N ALA A 165 7.41 -58.01 3.40
CA ALA A 165 8.11 -57.64 4.65
C ALA A 165 9.11 -56.47 4.50
N ASP A 166 10.06 -56.61 3.57
CA ASP A 166 11.18 -55.67 3.41
C ASP A 166 10.73 -54.31 2.84
N ALA A 167 9.78 -54.34 1.90
CA ALA A 167 9.16 -53.11 1.40
C ALA A 167 8.32 -52.40 2.44
N ARG A 168 7.72 -53.14 3.39
CA ARG A 168 6.90 -52.54 4.44
C ARG A 168 7.77 -51.79 5.45
N GLU A 169 8.93 -52.34 5.79
CA GLU A 169 9.92 -51.69 6.66
C GLU A 169 10.56 -50.45 6.01
N GLN A 170 10.88 -50.51 4.71
CA GLN A 170 11.40 -49.34 3.98
C GLN A 170 10.35 -48.22 3.84
N LEU A 171 9.07 -48.57 3.65
CA LEU A 171 7.99 -47.59 3.57
C LEU A 171 7.75 -46.88 4.91
N LEU A 172 7.87 -47.63 6.02
CA LEU A 172 7.79 -47.06 7.37
C LEU A 172 8.93 -46.07 7.62
N LYS A 173 10.16 -46.40 7.23
CA LYS A 173 11.31 -45.46 7.31
C LYS A 173 11.10 -44.19 6.50
N ALA A 174 10.61 -44.29 5.26
CA ALA A 174 10.35 -43.13 4.42
C ALA A 174 9.23 -42.24 5.00
N LEU A 175 8.21 -42.84 5.64
CA LEU A 175 7.16 -42.12 6.36
C LEU A 175 7.69 -41.41 7.61
N ASP A 176 8.57 -42.07 8.38
CA ASP A 176 9.19 -41.49 9.56
C ASP A 176 10.10 -40.31 9.22
N GLU A 177 10.85 -40.35 8.11
CA GLU A 177 11.63 -39.21 7.62
C GLU A 177 10.76 -37.99 7.30
N VAL A 178 9.58 -38.20 6.70
CA VAL A 178 8.62 -37.11 6.42
C VAL A 178 7.99 -36.57 7.70
N LEU A 179 7.69 -37.44 8.67
CA LEU A 179 7.04 -37.06 9.93
C LEU A 179 7.99 -36.39 10.94
N GLN A 180 9.30 -36.61 10.82
CA GLN A 180 10.31 -36.02 11.71
C GLN A 180 10.83 -34.65 11.25
N GLU A 181 10.42 -34.14 10.09
CA GLU A 181 10.84 -32.80 9.67
C GLU A 181 10.26 -31.71 10.58
N PRO A 182 11.10 -30.78 11.07
CA PRO A 182 10.62 -29.64 11.84
C PRO A 182 9.70 -28.77 10.97
N ARG A 183 8.52 -28.44 11.53
CA ARG A 183 7.53 -27.55 10.92
C ARG A 183 8.03 -26.13 10.75
#